data_AF-A0AAU9V1K7-F1
#
_entry.id   AF-A0AAU9V1K7-F1
#
_cell.length_a   1.000
_cell.length_b   1.000
_cell.length_c   1.000
_cell.angle_alpha   90.00
_cell.angle_beta   90.00
_cell.angle_gamma   90.00
#
_symmetry.space_group_name_H-M   'P 1'
#
loop_
_entity.id
_entity.type
_entity.pdbx_description
1 polymer ?
#
loop_
_entity_poly.entity_id
_entity_poly.type
_entity_poly.pdbx_seq_one_letter_code
_entity_poly.pdbx_strand_id
1 'polypeptide(L)'
;MPKPITIKLGFHEAIGETIALSVSSPRHLQTLGLIQRSVDDTAHDINYLFTQAMDKLAFLPFALVMDRWRWDVFTGDIRKEQYNCHWWSLREQYEGIKPPVLRSELDFDPGSKYHIPANIPYIR
;
A
#
# COMPACT_ATOMS: atom_id res chain seq x y z
N MET A 1 22.47 30.33 5.73
CA MET A 1 22.82 28.91 5.53
C MET A 1 21.74 28.26 4.68
N PRO A 2 22.05 27.68 3.51
CA PRO A 2 21.07 26.94 2.71
C PRO A 2 20.64 25.69 3.49
N LYS A 3 19.32 25.48 3.62
CA LYS A 3 18.79 24.24 4.21
C LYS A 3 19.16 23.06 3.30
N PRO A 4 19.60 21.92 3.84
CA PRO A 4 19.85 20.73 3.03
C PRO A 4 18.57 20.34 2.27
N ILE A 5 18.74 19.93 1.03
CA ILE A 5 17.64 19.37 0.22
C ILE A 5 17.31 18.02 0.84
N THR A 6 16.30 17.99 1.71
CA THR A 6 15.77 16.74 2.24
C THR A 6 14.97 16.06 1.13
N ILE A 7 15.54 15.01 0.53
CA ILE A 7 14.79 14.11 -0.35
C ILE A 7 13.65 13.52 0.48
N LYS A 8 12.40 13.67 0.00
CA LYS A 8 11.23 13.10 0.67
C LYS A 8 11.32 11.57 0.66
N LEU A 9 10.86 10.93 1.73
CA LEU A 9 10.98 9.48 1.92
C LEU A 9 10.40 8.66 0.74
N GLY A 10 9.25 9.05 0.18
CA GLY A 10 8.70 8.37 -1.00
C GLY A 10 9.50 8.55 -2.28
N PHE A 11 10.36 9.57 -2.39
CA PHE A 11 11.21 9.72 -3.57
C PHE A 11 12.29 8.63 -3.61
N HIS A 12 12.84 8.24 -2.44
CA HIS A 12 13.77 7.12 -2.35
C HIS A 12 13.11 5.80 -2.75
N GLU A 13 11.87 5.57 -2.33
CA GLU A 13 11.11 4.35 -2.67
C GLU A 13 10.69 4.33 -4.15
N ALA A 14 10.21 5.45 -4.67
CA ALA A 14 9.79 5.58 -6.06
C ALA A 14 10.93 5.27 -7.05
N ILE A 15 12.18 5.61 -6.74
CA ILE A 15 13.33 5.24 -7.58
C ILE A 15 13.49 3.72 -7.62
N GLY A 16 13.46 3.06 -6.46
CA GLY A 16 13.57 1.61 -6.37
C GLY A 16 12.44 0.90 -7.11
N GLU A 17 11.20 1.37 -6.95
CA GLU A 17 10.04 0.83 -7.67
C GLU A 17 10.14 1.04 -9.18
N THR A 18 10.61 2.21 -9.63
CA THR A 18 10.79 2.49 -11.07
C THR A 18 11.77 1.50 -11.71
N ILE A 19 12.87 1.20 -11.02
CA ILE A 19 13.83 0.19 -11.48
C ILE A 19 13.18 -1.20 -11.49
N ALA A 20 12.47 -1.56 -10.42
CA ALA A 20 11.78 -2.84 -10.33
C ALA A 20 10.76 -3.04 -11.47
N LEU A 21 9.98 -2.02 -11.82
CA LEU A 21 9.03 -2.03 -12.95
C LEU A 21 9.71 -2.25 -14.30
N SER A 22 10.91 -1.70 -14.48
CA SER A 22 11.67 -1.89 -15.71
C SER A 22 12.18 -3.34 -15.83
N VAL A 23 12.76 -3.86 -14.75
CA VAL A 23 13.37 -5.21 -14.70
C VAL A 23 12.30 -6.31 -14.73
N SER A 24 11.11 -6.08 -14.19
CA SER A 24 10.00 -7.03 -14.20
C SER A 24 9.24 -7.09 -15.53
N SER A 25 9.53 -6.18 -16.47
CA SER A 25 8.83 -6.13 -17.75
C SER A 25 9.05 -7.43 -18.56
N PRO A 26 8.02 -7.96 -19.23
CA PRO A 26 8.16 -9.20 -19.99
C PRO A 26 9.24 -9.13 -21.07
N ARG A 27 9.43 -7.96 -21.69
CA ARG A 27 10.48 -7.69 -22.67
C ARG A 27 11.89 -7.80 -22.07
N HIS A 28 12.09 -7.31 -20.84
CA HIS A 28 13.37 -7.44 -20.14
C HIS A 28 13.65 -8.91 -19.81
N LEU A 29 12.67 -9.62 -19.28
CA LEU A 29 12.78 -11.05 -18.95
C LEU A 29 13.05 -11.92 -20.19
N GLN A 30 12.47 -11.58 -21.35
CA GLN A 30 12.75 -12.26 -22.62
C GLN A 30 14.18 -12.02 -23.09
N THR A 31 14.71 -10.80 -22.94
CA THR A 31 16.11 -10.48 -23.28
C THR A 31 17.09 -11.30 -22.46
N LEU A 32 16.74 -11.61 -21.20
CA LEU A 32 17.51 -12.49 -20.32
C LEU A 32 17.29 -13.99 -20.59
N GLY A 33 16.41 -14.36 -21.52
CA GLY A 33 16.07 -15.76 -21.81
C GLY A 33 15.21 -16.45 -20.76
N LEU A 34 14.61 -15.70 -19.82
CA LEU A 34 13.76 -16.24 -18.75
C LEU A 34 12.33 -16.54 -19.24
N ILE A 35 11.90 -15.93 -20.35
CA ILE A 35 10.62 -16.17 -21.00
C ILE A 35 10.87 -16.54 -22.47
N GLN A 36 10.33 -17.68 -22.91
CA GLN A 36 10.63 -18.28 -24.22
C GLN A 36 9.68 -17.85 -25.36
N ARG A 37 8.50 -17.30 -25.05
CA ARG A 37 7.49 -16.88 -26.04
C ARG A 37 7.63 -15.40 -26.39
N SER A 38 7.31 -15.03 -27.64
CA SER A 38 7.13 -13.63 -28.04
C SER A 38 5.99 -13.03 -27.21
N VAL A 39 6.29 -12.01 -26.43
CA VAL A 39 5.32 -11.37 -25.52
C VAL A 39 4.46 -10.29 -26.22
N ASP A 40 4.59 -10.14 -27.54
CA ASP A 40 3.78 -9.24 -28.38
C ASP A 40 2.36 -9.79 -28.65
N ASP A 41 1.69 -10.31 -27.62
CA ASP A 41 0.29 -10.71 -27.67
C ASP A 41 -0.49 -9.94 -26.60
N THR A 42 -1.56 -9.26 -27.04
CA THR A 42 -2.45 -8.43 -26.20
C THR A 42 -2.90 -9.16 -24.93
N ALA A 43 -3.11 -10.47 -24.98
CA ALA A 43 -3.50 -11.25 -23.81
C ALA A 43 -2.42 -11.25 -22.70
N HIS A 44 -1.14 -11.28 -23.06
CA HIS A 44 -0.03 -11.24 -22.10
C HIS A 44 0.10 -9.85 -21.47
N ASP A 45 -0.07 -8.79 -22.26
CA ASP A 45 -0.08 -7.41 -21.76
C ASP A 45 -1.21 -7.20 -20.76
N ILE A 46 -2.42 -7.69 -21.05
CA ILE A 46 -3.56 -7.62 -20.13
C ILE A 46 -3.23 -8.33 -18.81
N ASN A 47 -2.66 -9.55 -18.87
CA ASN A 47 -2.30 -10.29 -17.66
C ASN A 47 -1.21 -9.58 -16.84
N TYR A 48 -0.22 -8.99 -17.52
CA TYR A 48 0.84 -8.22 -16.87
C TYR A 48 0.27 -6.96 -16.21
N LEU A 49 -0.51 -6.16 -16.93
CA LEU A 49 -1.15 -4.96 -16.41
C LEU A 49 -2.12 -5.27 -15.26
N PHE A 50 -2.86 -6.38 -15.34
CA PHE A 50 -3.72 -6.82 -14.25
C PHE A 50 -2.91 -7.17 -13.00
N THR A 51 -1.78 -7.86 -13.15
CA THR A 51 -0.86 -8.16 -12.04
C THR A 51 -0.31 -6.88 -11.40
N GLN A 52 0.09 -5.91 -12.22
CA GLN A 52 0.53 -4.59 -11.74
C GLN A 52 -0.59 -3.83 -11.03
N ALA A 53 -1.81 -3.89 -11.54
CA ALA A 53 -2.97 -3.27 -10.92
C ALA A 53 -3.29 -3.88 -9.55
N MET A 54 -3.19 -5.20 -9.40
CA MET A 54 -3.40 -5.86 -8.11
C MET A 54 -2.31 -5.52 -7.09
N ASP A 55 -1.06 -5.35 -7.52
CA ASP A 55 0.02 -4.94 -6.60
C ASP A 55 -0.09 -3.45 -6.20
N LYS A 56 -0.34 -2.57 -7.19
CA LYS A 56 -0.26 -1.12 -6.98
C LYS A 56 -1.60 -0.48 -6.66
N LEU A 57 -2.64 -0.71 -7.48
CA LEU A 57 -3.92 0.00 -7.35
C LEU A 57 -4.72 -0.51 -6.15
N ALA A 58 -4.76 -1.84 -5.93
CA ALA A 58 -5.50 -2.40 -4.80
C ALA A 58 -4.90 -2.00 -3.43
N PHE A 59 -3.63 -1.61 -3.41
CA PHE A 59 -2.94 -1.18 -2.19
C PHE A 59 -3.20 0.28 -1.81
N LEU A 60 -3.49 1.17 -2.77
CA LEU A 60 -3.65 2.61 -2.52
C LEU A 60 -4.70 2.94 -1.43
N PRO A 61 -5.91 2.33 -1.42
CA PRO A 61 -6.89 2.63 -0.39
C PRO A 61 -6.42 2.19 1.00
N PHE A 62 -5.75 1.04 1.10
CA PHE A 62 -5.18 0.58 2.37
C PHE A 62 -4.13 1.55 2.92
N ALA A 63 -3.26 2.07 2.04
CA ALA A 63 -2.25 3.04 2.46
C ALA A 63 -2.87 4.35 2.97
N LEU A 64 -3.94 4.82 2.32
CA LEU A 64 -4.70 5.98 2.76
C LEU A 64 -5.38 5.75 4.13
N VAL A 65 -6.06 4.62 4.31
CA VAL A 65 -6.76 4.27 5.55
C VAL A 65 -5.81 4.28 6.75
N MET A 66 -4.62 3.73 6.58
CA MET A 66 -3.61 3.66 7.63
C MET A 66 -3.25 5.01 8.23
N ASP A 67 -2.85 5.97 7.38
CA ASP A 67 -2.46 7.28 7.89
C ASP A 67 -3.67 8.14 8.24
N ARG A 68 -4.82 7.96 7.57
CA ARG A 68 -6.07 8.62 7.99
C ARG A 68 -6.46 8.22 9.40
N TRP A 69 -6.47 6.93 9.72
CA TRP A 69 -6.76 6.42 11.05
C TRP A 69 -5.78 6.99 12.09
N ARG A 70 -4.48 7.02 11.79
CA ARG A 70 -3.48 7.59 12.70
C ARG A 70 -3.68 9.07 12.93
N TRP A 71 -3.95 9.84 11.88
CA TRP A 71 -4.22 11.27 12.01
C TRP A 71 -5.44 11.51 12.90
N ASP A 72 -6.55 10.82 12.66
CA ASP A 72 -7.77 10.96 13.47
C ASP A 72 -7.54 10.57 14.95
N VAL A 73 -6.65 9.61 15.22
CA VAL A 73 -6.20 9.26 16.58
C VAL A 73 -5.31 10.35 17.19
N PHE A 74 -4.37 10.90 16.43
CA PHE A 74 -3.42 11.90 16.92
C PHE A 74 -4.04 13.29 17.11
N THR A 75 -5.04 13.65 16.31
CA THR A 75 -5.82 14.89 16.50
C THR A 75 -6.77 14.79 17.69
N GLY A 76 -7.08 13.56 18.15
CA GLY A 76 -8.00 13.30 19.24
C GLY A 76 -9.48 13.24 18.80
N ASP A 77 -9.74 13.25 17.48
CA ASP A 77 -11.09 13.09 16.93
C ASP A 77 -11.68 11.71 17.29
N ILE A 78 -10.82 10.71 17.46
CA ILE A 78 -11.18 9.33 17.80
C ILE A 78 -10.60 8.95 19.16
N ARG A 79 -11.48 8.54 20.06
CA ARG A 79 -11.10 8.07 21.40
C ARG A 79 -10.73 6.59 21.39
N LYS A 80 -10.04 6.14 22.44
CA LYS A 80 -9.53 4.76 22.57
C LYS A 80 -10.61 3.70 22.45
N GLU A 81 -11.82 4.01 22.93
CA GLU A 81 -12.98 3.13 22.90
C GLU A 81 -13.62 3.02 21.51
N GLN A 82 -13.01 3.63 20.49
CA GLN A 82 -13.50 3.65 19.11
C GLN A 82 -12.39 3.27 18.12
N TYR A 83 -11.21 2.87 18.59
CA TYR A 83 -10.04 2.64 17.74
C TYR A 83 -10.32 1.55 16.71
N ASN A 84 -10.90 0.43 17.14
CA ASN A 84 -11.09 -0.72 16.28
C ASN A 84 -12.32 -0.55 15.37
N CYS A 85 -13.40 0.01 15.90
CA CYS A 85 -14.59 0.37 15.11
C CYS A 85 -14.25 1.40 14.01
N HIS A 86 -13.50 2.45 14.35
CA HIS A 86 -13.08 3.46 13.37
C HIS A 86 -12.17 2.87 12.30
N TRP A 87 -11.24 1.99 12.69
CA TRP A 87 -10.39 1.26 11.74
C TRP A 87 -11.22 0.51 10.72
N TRP A 88 -12.20 -0.31 11.15
CA TRP A 88 -13.04 -1.07 10.23
C TRP A 88 -14.00 -0.19 9.42
N SER A 89 -14.51 0.91 9.99
CA SER A 89 -15.32 1.88 9.24
C SER A 89 -14.54 2.49 8.07
N LEU A 90 -13.27 2.87 8.29
CA LEU A 90 -12.41 3.36 7.22
C LEU A 90 -12.10 2.28 6.19
N ARG A 91 -11.79 1.04 6.61
CA ARG A 91 -11.55 -0.07 5.67
C ARG A 91 -12.78 -0.40 4.83
N GLU A 92 -13.97 -0.36 5.42
CA GLU A 92 -15.21 -0.55 4.67
C GLU A 92 -15.43 0.59 3.67
N GLN A 93 -15.23 1.84 4.09
CA GLN A 93 -15.42 3.02 3.25
C GLN A 93 -14.46 3.07 2.05
N TYR A 94 -13.16 2.79 2.27
CA TYR A 94 -12.12 3.00 1.26
C TYR A 94 -11.70 1.72 0.53
N GLU A 95 -11.61 0.58 1.23
CA GLU A 95 -11.23 -0.70 0.64
C GLU A 95 -12.44 -1.56 0.24
N GLY A 96 -13.64 -1.27 0.75
CA GLY A 96 -14.85 -2.07 0.45
C GLY A 96 -14.87 -3.44 1.11
N ILE A 97 -14.16 -3.61 2.24
CA ILE A 97 -14.03 -4.88 2.96
C ILE A 97 -14.54 -4.76 4.41
N LYS A 98 -14.88 -5.91 4.98
CA LYS A 98 -15.34 -6.02 6.37
C LYS A 98 -14.60 -7.15 7.09
N PRO A 99 -14.53 -7.14 8.42
CA PRO A 99 -13.91 -8.24 9.13
C PRO A 99 -14.71 -9.54 8.92
N PRO A 100 -14.04 -10.69 8.74
CA PRO A 100 -14.73 -11.97 8.52
C PRO A 100 -15.41 -12.52 9.78
N VAL A 101 -15.06 -11.98 10.95
CA VAL A 101 -15.63 -12.32 12.26
C VAL A 101 -15.97 -11.03 13.01
N LEU A 102 -16.87 -11.12 13.99
CA LEU A 102 -17.19 -9.98 14.84
C LEU A 102 -15.94 -9.49 15.58
N ARG A 103 -15.76 -8.17 15.60
CA ARG A 103 -14.67 -7.48 16.29
C ARG A 103 -15.24 -6.59 17.39
N SER A 104 -14.45 -6.34 18.40
CA SER A 104 -14.79 -5.50 19.54
C SER A 104 -13.68 -4.48 19.80
N GLU A 105 -13.85 -3.63 20.81
CA GLU A 105 -12.79 -2.70 21.26
C GLU A 105 -11.83 -3.34 22.27
N LEU A 106 -12.04 -4.62 22.63
CA LEU A 106 -11.01 -5.44 23.27
C LEU A 106 -9.91 -5.83 22.28
N ASP A 107 -10.19 -5.67 20.98
CA ASP A 107 -9.27 -5.93 19.90
C ASP A 107 -8.54 -4.66 19.46
N PHE A 108 -7.37 -4.85 18.86
CA PHE A 108 -6.59 -3.77 18.28
C PHE A 108 -5.99 -4.18 16.93
N ASP A 109 -6.87 -4.36 15.94
CA ASP A 109 -6.49 -4.76 14.58
C ASP A 109 -5.50 -3.82 13.89
N PRO A 110 -5.58 -2.48 14.01
CA PRO A 110 -4.54 -1.62 13.44
C PRO A 110 -3.15 -1.95 14.00
N GLY A 111 -3.05 -2.36 15.27
CA GLY A 111 -1.80 -2.78 15.91
C GLY A 111 -1.16 -4.03 15.32
N SER A 112 -1.91 -4.84 14.57
CA SER A 112 -1.38 -6.02 13.88
C SER A 112 -0.52 -5.67 12.65
N LYS A 113 -0.57 -4.42 12.18
CA LYS A 113 0.25 -3.94 11.07
C LYS A 113 1.48 -3.20 11.60
N TYR A 114 2.68 -3.75 11.39
CA TYR A 114 3.99 -3.27 11.86
C TYR A 114 4.17 -1.73 11.96
N HIS A 115 3.69 -0.97 10.98
CA HIS A 115 3.91 0.47 10.92
C HIS A 115 3.17 1.24 12.04
N ILE A 116 2.05 0.70 12.54
CA ILE A 116 1.32 1.28 13.68
C ILE A 116 2.14 1.17 14.99
N PRO A 117 2.52 -0.03 15.49
CA PRO A 117 3.29 -0.14 16.72
C PRO A 117 4.73 0.39 16.60
N ALA A 118 5.33 0.37 15.40
CA ALA A 118 6.66 0.95 15.17
C ALA A 118 6.63 2.48 15.00
N ASN A 119 5.44 3.11 14.99
CA ASN A 119 5.25 4.54 14.73
C ASN A 119 5.93 5.04 13.44
N ILE A 120 5.80 4.28 12.35
CA ILE A 120 6.41 4.61 11.06
C ILE A 120 5.32 5.13 10.10
N PRO A 121 5.45 6.33 9.51
CA PRO A 121 4.55 6.85 8.46
C PRO A 121 4.33 5.86 7.31
N TYR A 122 3.09 5.77 6.83
CA TYR A 122 2.73 4.85 5.74
C TYR A 122 2.62 5.55 4.38
N ILE A 123 2.12 6.79 4.36
CA ILE A 123 2.27 7.70 3.23
C ILE A 123 3.75 8.09 3.17
N ARG A 124 4.37 7.73 2.05
CA ARG A 124 5.76 8.08 1.73
C ARG A 124 5.77 8.81 0.40
#